data_AF-A0A0B6Y868-F1
#
_entry.id   AF-A0A0B6Y868-F1
#
_cell.length_a   1.000
_cell.length_b   1.000
_cell.length_c   1.000
_cell.angle_alpha   90.00
_cell.angle_beta   90.00
_cell.angle_gamma   90.00
#
_symmetry.space_group_name_H-M   'P 1'
#
loop_
_entity.id
_entity.type
_entity.pdbx_description
1 polymer ?
#
loop_
_entity_poly.entity_id
_entity_poly.type
_entity_poly.pdbx_seq_one_letter_code
_entity_poly.pdbx_strand_id
1 'polypeptide(L)'
;KLLLWFEKGFALKTSTSGVRNAYIRCMNTAFHGDTLQQATQVLPLLLQTVDKAEKQPGQPQLMSEAVSASCLLVKVSLVDIKAESKLGPFWNMILDSKKQYLVNEKFLLSASEETLQSLLFLLERLILDFPNKMTDDVARPYYRALIFCLCRRLWSVRHAAAATTKKILAMLGGARIAISLIQEFQTVLESQKLSELY
;
A
#
# COMPACT_ATOMS: atom_id res chain seq x y z
N LYS A 1 4.46 24.24 13.06
CA LYS A 1 3.84 25.05 11.98
C LYS A 1 3.42 24.19 10.79
N LEU A 2 4.29 23.35 10.21
CA LEU A 2 3.97 22.49 9.06
C LEU A 2 2.77 21.55 9.29
N LEU A 3 2.74 20.83 10.42
CA LEU A 3 1.62 19.95 10.81
C LEU A 3 0.26 20.65 10.82
N LEU A 4 0.20 21.86 11.39
CA LEU A 4 -1.03 22.66 11.41
C LEU A 4 -1.50 23.05 10.01
N TRP A 5 -0.56 23.33 9.10
CA TRP A 5 -0.89 23.63 7.70
C TRP A 5 -1.39 22.39 6.96
N PHE A 6 -0.81 21.22 7.25
CA PHE A 6 -1.27 19.96 6.71
C PHE A 6 -2.70 19.64 7.12
N GLU A 7 -3.03 19.71 8.42
CA GLU A 7 -4.40 19.45 8.89
C GLU A 7 -5.41 20.45 8.30
N LYS A 8 -5.08 21.75 8.34
CA LYS A 8 -5.94 22.80 7.79
C LYS A 8 -6.14 22.63 6.29
N GLY A 9 -5.06 22.48 5.53
CA GLY A 9 -5.10 22.35 4.08
C GLY A 9 -5.84 21.09 3.64
N PHE A 10 -5.61 19.96 4.31
CA PHE A 10 -6.29 18.71 4.03
C PHE A 10 -7.82 18.79 4.28
N ALA A 11 -8.23 19.54 5.31
CA ALA A 11 -9.64 19.69 5.70
C ALA A 11 -10.44 20.71 4.86
N LEU A 12 -9.79 21.49 3.98
CA LEU A 12 -10.50 22.44 3.13
C LEU A 12 -11.45 21.73 2.15
N LYS A 13 -12.68 22.22 2.02
CA LYS A 13 -13.68 21.70 1.07
C LYS A 13 -13.22 21.78 -0.39
N THR A 14 -12.33 22.73 -0.70
CA THR A 14 -11.75 22.93 -2.02
C THR A 14 -10.57 22.00 -2.30
N SER A 15 -10.06 21.28 -1.30
CA SER A 15 -8.95 20.34 -1.48
C SER A 15 -9.44 19.11 -2.22
N THR A 16 -9.07 19.01 -3.49
CA THR A 16 -9.36 17.84 -4.32
C THR A 16 -8.63 16.60 -3.79
N SER A 17 -9.06 15.42 -4.23
CA SER A 17 -8.40 14.16 -3.86
C SER A 17 -6.90 14.16 -4.20
N GLY A 18 -6.53 14.69 -5.36
CA GLY A 18 -5.12 14.80 -5.76
C GLY A 18 -4.30 15.66 -4.80
N VAL A 19 -4.85 16.80 -4.35
CA VAL A 19 -4.18 17.69 -3.38
C VAL A 19 -4.06 17.01 -2.02
N ARG A 20 -5.11 16.36 -1.53
CA ARG A 20 -5.08 15.59 -0.29
C ARG A 20 -4.04 14.48 -0.34
N ASN A 21 -4.00 13.72 -1.44
CA ASN A 21 -3.01 12.67 -1.64
C ASN A 21 -1.58 13.25 -1.66
N ALA A 22 -1.37 14.40 -2.31
CA ALA A 22 -0.08 15.08 -2.31
C ALA A 22 0.38 15.51 -0.91
N TYR A 23 -0.54 16.00 -0.06
CA TYR A 23 -0.23 16.28 1.34
C TYR A 23 0.24 15.02 2.09
N ILE A 24 -0.47 13.89 1.94
CA ILE A 24 -0.09 12.63 2.59
C ILE A 24 1.28 12.13 2.09
N ARG A 25 1.55 12.27 0.78
CA ARG A 25 2.87 11.92 0.21
C ARG A 25 3.97 12.84 0.74
N CYS A 26 3.70 14.13 0.88
CA CYS A 26 4.64 15.07 1.51
C CYS A 26 4.94 14.66 2.96
N MET A 27 3.92 14.27 3.73
CA MET A 27 4.10 13.71 5.08
C MET A 27 4.95 12.44 5.07
N ASN A 28 4.75 11.54 4.10
CA ASN A 28 5.56 10.33 3.97
C ASN A 28 7.05 10.65 3.78
N THR A 29 7.37 11.71 3.05
CA THR A 29 8.75 12.19 2.86
C THR A 29 9.26 12.98 4.06
N ALA A 30 8.40 13.67 4.81
CA ALA A 30 8.82 14.49 5.96
C ALA A 30 9.01 13.68 7.26
N PHE A 31 8.25 12.61 7.44
CA PHE A 31 8.27 11.77 8.64
C PHE A 31 9.08 10.49 8.41
N HIS A 32 10.32 10.52 8.90
CA HIS A 32 11.27 9.40 8.87
C HIS A 32 12.29 9.55 10.02
N GLY A 33 12.92 8.44 10.43
CA GLY A 33 13.89 8.46 11.54
C GLY A 33 13.30 9.15 12.78
N ASP A 34 14.04 10.11 13.33
CA ASP A 34 13.67 10.82 14.56
C ASP A 34 12.38 11.66 14.43
N THR A 35 11.97 12.04 13.22
CA THR A 35 10.74 12.82 13.01
C THR A 35 9.50 11.95 12.91
N LEU A 36 9.63 10.62 12.81
CA LEU A 36 8.51 9.71 12.60
C LEU A 36 7.50 9.75 13.75
N GLN A 37 7.96 9.93 14.98
CA GLN A 37 7.07 10.04 16.15
C GLN A 37 6.08 11.21 16.01
N GLN A 38 6.42 12.27 15.27
CA GLN A 38 5.54 13.42 15.05
C GLN A 38 4.32 13.05 14.18
N ALA A 39 4.41 11.99 13.36
CA ALA A 39 3.28 11.49 12.58
C ALA A 39 2.13 10.97 13.45
N THR A 40 2.38 10.65 14.73
CA THR A 40 1.33 10.26 15.69
C THR A 40 0.26 11.34 15.87
N GLN A 41 0.61 12.62 15.65
CA GLN A 41 -0.30 13.75 15.75
C GLN A 41 -1.36 13.76 14.64
N VAL A 42 -1.00 13.27 13.44
CA VAL A 42 -1.91 13.21 12.27
C VAL A 42 -2.60 11.86 12.11
N LEU A 43 -2.44 10.95 13.06
CA LEU A 43 -3.10 9.62 13.03
C LEU A 43 -4.61 9.68 12.80
N PRO A 44 -5.39 10.56 13.48
CA PRO A 44 -6.83 10.62 13.25
C PRO A 44 -7.18 10.92 11.79
N LEU A 45 -6.42 11.80 11.14
CA LEU A 45 -6.60 12.16 9.74
C LEU A 45 -6.29 10.97 8.83
N LEU A 46 -5.16 10.29 9.06
CA LEU A 46 -4.76 9.13 8.25
C LEU A 46 -5.74 7.97 8.39
N LEU A 47 -6.19 7.67 9.61
CA LEU A 47 -7.18 6.62 9.88
C LEU A 47 -8.54 6.97 9.27
N GLN A 48 -8.94 8.25 9.29
CA GLN A 48 -10.16 8.69 8.61
C GLN A 48 -10.07 8.51 7.09
N THR A 49 -8.90 8.75 6.48
CA THR A 49 -8.68 8.49 5.05
C THR A 49 -8.88 7.02 4.70
N VAL A 50 -8.34 6.12 5.52
CA VAL A 50 -8.52 4.66 5.36
C VAL A 50 -10.00 4.28 5.52
N ASP A 51 -10.67 4.72 6.58
CA ASP A 51 -12.09 4.42 6.84
C ASP A 51 -13.01 4.92 5.72
N LYS A 52 -12.75 6.11 5.17
CA LYS A 52 -13.51 6.64 4.01
C LYS A 52 -13.34 5.77 2.77
N ALA A 53 -12.12 5.32 2.49
CA ALA A 53 -11.86 4.45 1.36
C ALA A 53 -12.50 3.06 1.54
N GLU A 54 -12.48 2.53 2.76
CA GLU A 54 -13.15 1.25 3.10
C GLU A 54 -14.65 1.29 2.80
N LYS A 55 -15.30 2.41 3.13
CA LYS A 55 -16.73 2.64 2.91
C LYS A 55 -17.08 2.89 1.44
N GLN A 56 -16.12 3.31 0.63
CA GLN A 56 -16.33 3.70 -0.77
C GLN A 56 -15.26 3.09 -1.70
N PRO A 57 -15.10 1.75 -1.72
CA PRO A 57 -14.00 1.09 -2.43
C PRO A 57 -14.09 1.22 -3.95
N GLY A 58 -15.26 1.61 -4.46
CA GLY A 58 -15.48 1.89 -5.87
C GLY A 58 -14.88 3.20 -6.39
N GLN A 59 -14.30 4.05 -5.52
CA GLN A 59 -13.69 5.33 -5.89
C GLN A 59 -12.15 5.24 -5.93
N PRO A 60 -11.52 5.10 -7.11
CA PRO A 60 -10.07 4.89 -7.22
C PRO A 60 -9.22 6.00 -6.59
N GLN A 61 -9.74 7.22 -6.55
CA GLN A 61 -9.05 8.37 -5.96
C GLN A 61 -8.97 8.25 -4.43
N LEU A 62 -10.04 7.79 -3.76
CA LEU A 62 -10.02 7.50 -2.33
C LEU A 62 -9.09 6.32 -2.01
N MET A 63 -9.08 5.29 -2.86
CA MET A 63 -8.15 4.18 -2.72
C MET A 63 -6.69 4.62 -2.84
N SER A 64 -6.40 5.56 -3.76
CA SER A 64 -5.05 6.14 -3.90
C SER A 64 -4.62 6.93 -2.66
N GLU A 65 -5.53 7.72 -2.07
CA GLU A 65 -5.28 8.39 -0.79
C GLU A 65 -5.03 7.37 0.33
N ALA A 66 -5.79 6.28 0.38
CA ALA A 66 -5.65 5.23 1.39
C ALA A 66 -4.33 4.46 1.26
N VAL A 67 -3.84 4.20 0.04
CA VAL A 67 -2.50 3.62 -0.17
C VAL A 67 -1.43 4.54 0.42
N SER A 68 -1.45 5.84 0.09
CA SER A 68 -0.49 6.80 0.64
C SER A 68 -0.57 6.92 2.16
N ALA A 69 -1.78 6.92 2.72
CA ALA A 69 -1.99 6.96 4.17
C ALA A 69 -1.42 5.69 4.84
N SER A 70 -1.69 4.54 4.23
CA SER A 70 -1.19 3.23 4.66
C SER A 70 0.33 3.16 4.70
N CYS A 71 1.02 3.79 3.75
CA CYS A 71 2.49 3.90 3.75
C CYS A 71 3.03 4.62 4.99
N LEU A 72 2.31 5.62 5.51
CA LEU A 72 2.72 6.30 6.73
C LEU A 72 2.30 5.51 7.98
N LEU A 73 1.10 4.93 7.97
CA LEU A 73 0.56 4.14 9.07
C LEU A 73 1.42 2.90 9.37
N VAL A 74 1.91 2.20 8.33
CA VAL A 74 2.82 1.05 8.49
C VAL A 74 4.19 1.43 9.04
N LYS A 75 4.64 2.69 8.85
CA LYS A 75 5.84 3.19 9.53
C LYS A 75 5.54 3.52 10.99
N VAL A 76 4.39 4.15 11.25
CA VAL A 76 3.98 4.53 12.61
C VAL A 76 3.73 3.32 13.51
N SER A 77 3.28 2.18 12.98
CA SER A 77 3.15 0.93 13.75
C SER A 77 4.47 0.44 14.34
N LEU A 78 5.62 0.87 13.81
CA LEU A 78 6.95 0.51 14.32
C LEU A 78 7.50 1.50 15.35
N VAL A 79 6.80 2.62 15.63
CA VAL A 79 7.28 3.65 16.57
C VAL A 79 7.24 3.15 18.00
N ASP A 80 6.05 2.74 18.47
CA ASP A 80 5.85 2.14 19.79
C ASP A 80 4.53 1.35 19.84
N ILE A 81 4.37 0.53 20.88
CA ILE A 81 3.20 -0.34 21.10
C ILE A 81 1.90 0.48 21.21
N LYS A 82 1.97 1.69 21.78
CA LYS A 82 0.81 2.57 22.00
C LYS A 82 0.33 3.22 20.70
N ALA A 83 1.24 3.46 19.75
CA ALA A 83 0.92 3.90 18.40
C ALA A 83 0.28 2.74 17.63
N GLU A 84 0.87 1.55 17.65
CA GLU A 84 0.33 0.36 16.98
C GLU A 84 -1.09 0.03 17.44
N SER A 85 -1.36 0.10 18.75
CA SER A 85 -2.67 -0.24 19.31
C SER A 85 -3.82 0.63 18.82
N LYS A 86 -3.53 1.79 18.22
CA LYS A 86 -4.52 2.72 17.65
C LYS A 86 -4.84 2.45 16.18
N LEU A 87 -4.11 1.54 15.52
CA LEU A 87 -4.17 1.32 14.08
C LEU A 87 -5.19 0.26 13.65
N GLY A 88 -6.20 -0.02 14.48
CA GLY A 88 -7.25 -1.01 14.20
C GLY A 88 -7.88 -0.86 12.80
N PRO A 89 -8.39 0.33 12.40
CA PRO A 89 -8.96 0.52 11.07
C PRO A 89 -7.99 0.23 9.92
N PHE A 90 -6.71 0.59 10.10
CA PHE A 90 -5.65 0.29 9.14
C PHE A 90 -5.43 -1.21 9.01
N TRP A 91 -5.23 -1.91 10.14
CA TRP A 91 -5.00 -3.35 10.12
C TRP A 91 -6.22 -4.12 9.61
N ASN A 92 -7.45 -3.68 9.92
CA ASN A 92 -8.66 -4.29 9.39
C ASN A 92 -8.71 -4.22 7.86
N MET A 93 -8.36 -3.08 7.27
CA MET A 93 -8.32 -2.95 5.81
C MET A 93 -7.21 -3.82 5.19
N ILE A 94 -6.01 -3.81 5.78
CA ILE A 94 -4.83 -4.50 5.24
C ILE A 94 -4.97 -6.02 5.31
N LEU A 95 -5.52 -6.54 6.42
CA LEU A 95 -5.58 -7.96 6.72
C LEU A 95 -6.86 -8.64 6.20
N ASP A 96 -7.79 -7.90 5.58
CA ASP A 96 -8.99 -8.48 4.97
C ASP A 96 -8.67 -9.18 3.63
N SER A 97 -8.32 -10.46 3.72
CA SER A 97 -7.99 -11.32 2.58
C SER A 97 -9.16 -11.58 1.63
N LYS A 98 -10.40 -11.26 2.04
CA LYS A 98 -11.60 -11.42 1.21
C LYS A 98 -11.88 -10.19 0.37
N LYS A 99 -11.82 -9.01 0.98
CA LYS A 99 -12.17 -7.75 0.30
C LYS A 99 -11.00 -7.13 -0.46
N GLN A 100 -9.76 -7.38 -0.03
CA GLN A 100 -8.55 -7.05 -0.79
C GLN A 100 -8.52 -5.58 -1.25
N TYR A 101 -8.94 -4.65 -0.38
CA TYR A 101 -9.23 -3.27 -0.74
C TYR A 101 -8.14 -2.60 -1.58
N LEU A 102 -6.87 -2.69 -1.16
CA LEU A 102 -5.75 -2.00 -1.81
C LEU A 102 -5.10 -2.80 -2.94
N VAL A 103 -5.52 -4.04 -3.15
CA VAL A 103 -4.88 -4.99 -4.09
C VAL A 103 -5.88 -5.70 -5.01
N ASN A 104 -7.15 -5.32 -4.98
CA ASN A 104 -8.14 -5.84 -5.91
C ASN A 104 -7.84 -5.37 -7.35
N GLU A 105 -8.18 -6.21 -8.31
CA GLU A 105 -7.84 -6.02 -9.72
C GLU A 105 -8.39 -4.71 -10.30
N LYS A 106 -9.64 -4.35 -9.98
CA LYS A 106 -10.29 -3.13 -10.46
C LYS A 106 -9.51 -1.87 -10.05
N PHE A 107 -9.04 -1.84 -8.81
CA PHE A 107 -8.20 -0.75 -8.33
C PHE A 107 -6.83 -0.75 -9.02
N LEU A 108 -6.16 -1.91 -9.07
CA LEU A 108 -4.83 -2.02 -9.69
C LEU A 108 -4.81 -1.54 -11.16
N LEU A 109 -5.87 -1.84 -11.92
CA LEU A 109 -6.01 -1.41 -13.32
C LEU A 109 -6.19 0.11 -13.46
N SER A 110 -6.80 0.77 -12.48
CA SER A 110 -7.10 2.21 -12.49
C SER A 110 -6.09 3.07 -11.74
N ALA A 111 -5.18 2.46 -10.97
CA ALA A 111 -4.17 3.15 -10.18
C ALA A 111 -3.13 3.85 -11.08
N SER A 112 -2.71 5.06 -10.66
CA SER A 112 -1.61 5.77 -11.30
C SER A 112 -0.26 5.10 -11.00
N GLU A 113 0.76 5.49 -11.76
CA GLU A 113 2.14 5.06 -11.57
C GLU A 113 2.62 5.30 -10.12
N GLU A 114 2.39 6.50 -9.59
CA GLU A 114 2.82 6.90 -8.26
C GLU A 114 2.08 6.12 -7.16
N THR A 115 0.79 5.84 -7.39
CA THR A 115 0.00 5.01 -6.47
C THR A 115 0.52 3.58 -6.46
N LEU A 116 0.85 3.00 -7.61
CA LEU A 116 1.44 1.66 -7.68
C LEU A 116 2.82 1.59 -7.02
N GLN A 117 3.66 2.62 -7.18
CA GLN A 117 4.93 2.70 -6.47
C GLN A 117 4.75 2.80 -4.94
N SER A 118 3.76 3.55 -4.49
CA SER A 118 3.41 3.64 -3.07
C SER A 118 2.89 2.30 -2.54
N LEU A 119 2.09 1.58 -3.33
CA LEU A 119 1.63 0.23 -3.00
C LEU A 119 2.79 -0.77 -2.91
N LEU A 120 3.78 -0.69 -3.81
CA LEU A 120 5.00 -1.50 -3.75
C LEU A 120 5.81 -1.22 -2.47
N PHE A 121 5.93 0.06 -2.08
CA PHE A 121 6.53 0.40 -0.79
C PHE A 121 5.75 -0.22 0.37
N LEU A 122 4.42 -0.06 0.39
CA LEU A 122 3.57 -0.59 1.45
C LEU A 122 3.69 -2.12 1.57
N LEU A 123 3.58 -2.85 0.47
CA LEU A 123 3.66 -4.33 0.50
C LEU A 123 5.05 -4.80 0.95
N GLU A 124 6.12 -4.09 0.55
CA GLU A 124 7.48 -4.38 1.02
C GLU A 124 7.56 -4.28 2.55
N ARG A 125 7.07 -3.18 3.13
CA ARG A 125 7.06 -2.96 4.58
C ARG A 125 6.20 -3.99 5.30
N LEU A 126 5.01 -4.30 4.79
CA LEU A 126 4.11 -5.29 5.39
C LEU A 126 4.77 -6.67 5.48
N ILE A 127 5.38 -7.15 4.39
CA ILE A 127 5.98 -8.48 4.34
C ILE A 127 7.26 -8.54 5.20
N LEU A 128 8.12 -7.53 5.13
CA LEU A 128 9.40 -7.52 5.84
C LEU A 128 9.24 -7.25 7.34
N ASP A 129 8.42 -6.27 7.70
CA ASP A 129 8.35 -5.77 9.07
C ASP A 129 7.23 -6.47 9.88
N PHE A 130 6.23 -7.06 9.22
CA PHE A 130 5.09 -7.73 9.86
C PHE A 130 4.80 -9.16 9.36
N PRO A 131 5.82 -10.05 9.27
CA PRO A 131 5.63 -11.42 8.74
C PRO A 131 4.58 -12.23 9.52
N ASN A 132 4.42 -11.97 10.83
CA ASN A 132 3.42 -12.66 11.66
C ASN A 132 1.96 -12.24 11.36
N LYS A 133 1.75 -11.02 10.83
CA LYS A 133 0.42 -10.57 10.39
C LYS A 133 0.17 -10.93 8.92
N MET A 134 1.23 -11.05 8.14
CA MET A 134 1.21 -11.45 6.73
C MET A 134 1.22 -12.97 6.57
N THR A 135 0.18 -13.62 7.10
CA THR A 135 -0.07 -15.06 6.88
C THR A 135 -0.25 -15.38 5.39
N ASP A 136 -0.16 -16.65 5.02
CA ASP A 136 -0.22 -17.07 3.61
C ASP A 136 -1.49 -16.59 2.89
N ASP A 137 -2.64 -16.56 3.56
CA ASP A 137 -3.90 -16.09 3.00
C ASP A 137 -3.96 -14.56 2.85
N VAL A 138 -3.38 -13.83 3.81
CA VAL A 138 -3.31 -12.37 3.79
C VAL A 138 -2.28 -11.87 2.77
N ALA A 139 -1.12 -12.52 2.68
CA ALA A 139 -0.02 -12.10 1.83
C ALA A 139 -0.25 -12.41 0.34
N ARG A 140 -1.00 -13.46 0.03
CA ARG A 140 -1.23 -13.92 -1.36
C ARG A 140 -1.79 -12.83 -2.29
N PRO A 141 -2.83 -12.05 -1.92
CA PRO A 141 -3.28 -10.92 -2.73
C PRO A 141 -2.20 -9.86 -3.00
N TYR A 142 -1.29 -9.64 -2.06
CA TYR A 142 -0.16 -8.71 -2.25
C TYR A 142 0.91 -9.27 -3.17
N TYR A 143 1.17 -10.58 -3.13
CA TYR A 143 2.01 -11.25 -4.11
C TYR A 143 1.43 -11.12 -5.52
N ARG A 144 0.11 -11.29 -5.67
CA ARG A 144 -0.58 -11.03 -6.94
C ARG A 144 -0.44 -9.58 -7.40
N ALA A 145 -0.58 -8.61 -6.51
CA ALA A 145 -0.36 -7.21 -6.84
C ALA A 145 1.09 -6.91 -7.25
N LEU A 146 2.07 -7.58 -6.62
CA LEU A 146 3.48 -7.49 -7.00
C LEU A 146 3.73 -8.06 -8.40
N ILE A 147 3.17 -9.24 -8.71
CA ILE A 147 3.19 -9.84 -10.06
C ILE A 147 2.54 -8.91 -11.08
N PHE A 148 1.37 -8.35 -10.76
CA PHE A 148 0.69 -7.38 -11.61
C PHE A 148 1.63 -6.22 -11.95
N CYS A 149 2.33 -5.66 -10.95
CA CYS A 149 3.30 -4.57 -11.13
C CYS A 149 4.53 -4.98 -11.95
N LEU A 150 5.05 -6.21 -11.77
CA LEU A 150 6.15 -6.76 -12.57
C LEU A 150 5.78 -6.90 -14.06
N CYS A 151 4.51 -7.14 -14.36
CA CYS A 151 3.98 -7.29 -15.71
C CYS A 151 3.49 -5.98 -16.35
N ARG A 152 3.55 -4.82 -15.65
CA ARG A 152 3.06 -3.55 -16.22
C ARG A 152 3.95 -3.04 -17.35
N ARG A 153 3.38 -2.28 -18.29
CA ARG A 153 4.14 -1.65 -19.41
C ARG A 153 5.05 -0.50 -18.98
N LEU A 154 4.77 0.15 -17.84
CA LEU A 154 5.58 1.25 -17.32
C LEU A 154 6.88 0.75 -16.68
N TRP A 155 8.02 1.22 -17.18
CA TRP A 155 9.34 0.76 -16.74
C TRP A 155 9.61 1.06 -15.27
N SER A 156 9.27 2.25 -14.81
CA SER A 156 9.45 2.72 -13.43
C SER A 156 8.73 1.82 -12.40
N VAL A 157 7.48 1.41 -12.70
CA VAL A 157 6.71 0.49 -11.86
C VAL A 157 7.36 -0.90 -11.86
N ARG A 158 7.71 -1.45 -13.04
CA ARG A 158 8.39 -2.75 -13.12
C ARG A 158 9.72 -2.75 -12.38
N HIS A 159 10.50 -1.68 -12.51
CA HIS A 159 11.80 -1.55 -11.87
C HIS A 159 11.65 -1.51 -10.34
N ALA A 160 10.70 -0.71 -9.82
CA ALA A 160 10.38 -0.69 -8.40
C ALA A 160 9.87 -2.04 -7.89
N ALA A 161 9.03 -2.74 -8.68
CA ALA A 161 8.51 -4.05 -8.35
C ALA A 161 9.65 -5.08 -8.28
N ALA A 162 10.54 -5.10 -9.26
CA ALA A 162 11.70 -6.00 -9.27
C ALA A 162 12.64 -5.74 -8.09
N ALA A 163 12.88 -4.48 -7.73
CA ALA A 163 13.65 -4.12 -6.55
C ALA A 163 12.98 -4.61 -5.26
N THR A 164 11.66 -4.46 -5.15
CA THR A 164 10.84 -4.96 -4.03
C THR A 164 10.94 -6.48 -3.93
N THR A 165 10.76 -7.20 -5.04
CA THR A 165 10.88 -8.65 -5.13
C THR A 165 12.24 -9.13 -4.62
N LYS A 166 13.34 -8.50 -5.05
CA LYS A 166 14.69 -8.87 -4.60
C LYS A 166 14.83 -8.80 -3.09
N LYS A 167 14.29 -7.75 -2.46
CA LYS A 167 14.37 -7.58 -1.00
C LYS A 167 13.55 -8.61 -0.24
N ILE A 168 12.30 -8.85 -0.64
CA ILE A 168 11.45 -9.85 0.02
C ILE A 168 11.98 -11.27 -0.18
N LEU A 169 12.63 -11.58 -1.31
CA LEU A 169 13.24 -12.90 -1.52
C LEU A 169 14.53 -13.08 -0.73
N ALA A 170 15.21 -11.99 -0.34
CA ALA A 170 16.42 -12.04 0.47
C ALA A 170 16.15 -12.27 1.97
N MET A 171 14.88 -12.20 2.42
CA MET A 171 14.54 -12.44 3.83
C MET A 171 14.57 -13.93 4.17
N LEU A 172 14.66 -14.24 5.47
CA LEU A 172 14.50 -15.62 5.95
C LEU A 172 13.09 -16.13 5.58
N GLY A 173 13.02 -17.27 4.90
CA GLY A 173 11.76 -17.79 4.34
C GLY A 173 11.45 -17.32 2.92
N GLY A 174 12.32 -16.51 2.30
CA GLY A 174 12.15 -16.01 0.93
C GLY A 174 11.95 -17.09 -0.13
N ALA A 175 12.47 -18.31 0.07
CA ALA A 175 12.21 -19.43 -0.83
C ALA A 175 10.71 -19.82 -0.90
N ARG A 176 9.98 -19.75 0.22
CA ARG A 176 8.52 -20.00 0.23
C ARG A 176 7.79 -18.88 -0.51
N ILE A 177 8.21 -17.64 -0.28
CA ILE A 177 7.67 -16.47 -0.98
C ILE A 177 7.89 -16.59 -2.50
N ALA A 178 9.07 -17.06 -2.93
CA ALA A 178 9.37 -17.31 -4.34
C ALA A 178 8.39 -18.32 -4.97
N ILE A 179 8.11 -19.42 -4.27
CA ILE A 179 7.14 -20.43 -4.73
C ILE A 179 5.75 -19.80 -4.85
N SER A 180 5.30 -19.05 -3.85
CA SER A 180 3.99 -18.36 -3.90
C SER A 180 3.91 -17.33 -5.02
N LEU A 181 4.98 -16.59 -5.30
CA LEU A 181 5.03 -15.65 -6.42
C LEU A 181 4.95 -16.36 -7.77
N ILE A 182 5.63 -17.49 -7.93
CA ILE A 182 5.55 -18.31 -9.15
C ILE A 182 4.13 -18.83 -9.35
N GLN A 183 3.47 -19.29 -8.28
CA GLN A 183 2.08 -19.75 -8.33
C GLN A 183 1.13 -18.63 -8.77
N GLU A 184 1.24 -17.44 -8.17
CA GLU A 184 0.40 -16.30 -8.59
C GLU A 184 0.70 -15.85 -10.03
N PHE A 185 1.95 -15.95 -10.47
CA PHE A 185 2.30 -15.66 -11.86
C PHE A 185 1.69 -16.67 -12.83
N GLN A 186 1.69 -17.96 -12.50
CA GLN A 186 1.02 -19.00 -13.29
C GLN A 186 -0.48 -18.71 -13.43
N THR A 187 -1.15 -18.34 -12.34
CA THR A 187 -2.58 -17.96 -12.40
C THR A 187 -2.82 -16.75 -13.32
N VAL A 188 -1.93 -15.76 -13.31
CA VAL A 188 -2.03 -14.61 -14.23
C VAL A 188 -1.84 -15.08 -15.68
N LEU A 189 -0.89 -15.96 -15.97
CA LEU A 189 -0.67 -16.49 -17.32
C LEU A 189 -1.87 -17.30 -17.82
N GLU A 190 -2.48 -18.12 -16.98
CA GLU A 190 -3.67 -18.91 -17.32
C GLU A 190 -4.90 -18.04 -17.60
N SER A 191 -5.00 -16.89 -16.94
CA SER A 191 -6.10 -15.93 -17.14
C SER A 191 -5.96 -15.10 -18.44
N GLN A 192 -4.74 -15.03 -19.00
CA GLN A 192 -4.49 -14.32 -20.25
C GLN A 192 -4.88 -15.23 -21.42
N LYS A 193 -5.86 -14.82 -22.23
CA LYS A 193 -6.12 -15.50 -23.50
C LYS A 193 -4.91 -15.29 -24.41
N LEU A 194 -4.18 -16.36 -24.72
CA LEU A 194 -3.04 -16.37 -25.65
C LEU A 194 -3.41 -15.91 -27.08
N SER A 195 -4.68 -15.62 -27.37
CA SER A 195 -5.19 -15.23 -28.68
C SER A 195 -4.83 -13.80 -29.12
N GLU A 196 -4.15 -13.00 -28.29
CA GLU A 196 -3.70 -11.63 -28.63
C GLU A 196 -2.18 -11.54 -28.91
N LEU A 197 -1.50 -12.68 -29.03
CA LEU A 197 -0.06 -12.75 -29.33
C LEU A 197 0.26 -13.12 -30.79
N TYR A 198 -0.73 -13.07 -31.69
CA TYR A 198 -0.54 -13.18 -33.14
C TYR A 198 -1.27 -12.05 -33.87
#